data_AF-A0AB39MP75-F1
#
_entry.id   AF-A0AB39MP75-F1
#
_cell.length_a   1.000
_cell.length_b   1.000
_cell.length_c   1.000
_cell.angle_alpha   90.00
_cell.angle_beta   90.00
_cell.angle_gamma   90.00
#
_symmetry.space_group_name_H-M   'P 1'
#
loop_
_entity.id
_entity.type
_entity.pdbx_description
1 polymer ?
#
loop_
_entity_poly.entity_id
_entity_poly.type
_entity_poly.pdbx_seq_one_letter_code
_entity_poly.pdbx_strand_id
1 'polypeptide(L)'
;MPKQNHPDILDAHVSELRAATDGGETAELKFKINERFSPRHADISWVRSAYLAAFSALGWSYIYRSALDPIREQIKPGSSATLPPIIGFNRGHGADIRQIMIVQEPEELSSVVVRIGHYTVFLPDLWNTRNLEELAQSISRLRAEDGAVPLSMNGKIVPWPTKPMYALDTLTP
;
A
#
# COMPACT_ATOMS: atom_id res chain seq x y z
N MET A 1 21.38 8.31 2.12
CA MET A 1 22.46 7.40 1.71
C MET A 1 22.99 6.73 2.96
N PRO A 2 22.92 5.39 3.11
CA PRO A 2 23.49 4.72 4.26
C PRO A 2 25.02 4.89 4.26
N LYS A 3 25.55 5.00 5.47
CA LYS A 3 26.92 5.40 5.80
C LYS A 3 27.99 4.60 5.06
N GLN A 4 29.00 5.32 4.58
CA GLN A 4 30.21 4.82 3.92
C GLN A 4 30.85 3.68 4.74
N ASN A 5 31.09 2.54 4.09
CA ASN A 5 31.92 1.48 4.65
C ASN A 5 33.34 2.03 4.87
N HIS A 6 33.99 1.61 5.96
CA HIS A 6 35.36 2.04 6.28
C HIS A 6 36.32 1.61 5.15
N PRO A 7 37.18 2.50 4.63
CA PRO A 7 37.98 2.23 3.43
C PRO A 7 38.90 1.01 3.60
N ASP A 8 39.47 0.81 4.79
CA ASP A 8 40.35 -0.33 5.07
C ASP A 8 39.62 -1.69 4.97
N ILE A 9 38.31 -1.73 5.24
CA ILE A 9 37.50 -2.95 5.12
C ILE A 9 37.19 -3.24 3.64
N LEU A 10 37.01 -2.19 2.83
CA LEU A 10 36.83 -2.33 1.39
C LEU A 10 38.11 -2.84 0.73
N ASP A 11 39.27 -2.29 1.10
CA ASP A 11 40.55 -2.68 0.49
C ASP A 11 40.94 -4.12 0.87
N ALA A 12 40.74 -4.52 2.13
CA ALA A 12 40.95 -5.89 2.56
C ALA A 12 40.03 -6.87 1.80
N HIS A 13 38.74 -6.52 1.66
CA HIS A 13 37.77 -7.39 0.99
C HIS A 13 38.01 -7.49 -0.53
N VAL A 14 38.42 -6.39 -1.18
CA VAL A 14 38.81 -6.38 -2.59
C VAL A 14 40.09 -7.19 -2.82
N SER A 15 41.04 -7.13 -1.88
CA SER A 15 42.27 -7.93 -1.95
C SER A 15 41.99 -9.42 -1.81
N GLU A 16 41.10 -9.82 -0.89
CA GLU A 16 40.67 -11.22 -0.73
C GLU A 16 39.92 -11.74 -1.96
N LEU A 17 39.02 -10.94 -2.53
CA LEU A 17 38.28 -11.30 -3.74
C LEU A 17 39.22 -11.48 -4.94
N ARG A 18 40.21 -10.60 -5.12
CA ARG A 18 41.20 -10.73 -6.19
C ARG A 18 42.07 -11.97 -6.02
N ALA A 19 42.55 -12.24 -4.80
CA ALA A 19 43.34 -13.43 -4.51
C ALA A 19 42.56 -14.74 -4.79
N ALA A 20 41.25 -14.77 -4.52
CA ALA A 20 40.40 -15.92 -4.85
C ALA A 20 40.18 -16.08 -6.37
N THR A 21 40.11 -14.97 -7.12
CA THR A 21 39.89 -14.98 -8.57
C THR A 21 41.14 -15.43 -9.33
N ASP A 22 42.33 -15.02 -8.87
CA ASP A 22 43.62 -15.38 -9.46
C ASP A 22 44.03 -16.84 -9.17
N GLY A 23 43.46 -17.46 -8.13
CA GLY A 23 43.69 -18.86 -7.76
C GLY A 23 42.90 -19.90 -8.58
N GLY A 24 42.01 -19.47 -9.48
CA GLY A 24 41.17 -20.37 -10.29
C GLY A 24 40.04 -21.05 -9.52
N GLU A 25 39.85 -20.72 -8.24
CA GLU A 25 38.68 -21.14 -7.47
C GLU A 25 37.50 -20.23 -7.82
N THR A 26 36.45 -20.80 -8.41
CA THR A 26 35.15 -20.13 -8.49
C THR A 26 34.62 -19.96 -7.07
N ALA A 27 34.82 -18.78 -6.48
CA ALA A 27 34.29 -18.43 -5.17
C ALA A 27 32.75 -18.50 -5.20
N GLU A 28 32.19 -19.51 -4.56
CA GLU A 28 30.74 -19.67 -4.39
C GLU A 28 30.23 -18.55 -3.44
N LEU A 29 29.79 -17.43 -4.00
CA LEU A 29 29.19 -16.33 -3.26
C LEU A 29 27.81 -16.75 -2.72
N LYS A 30 27.77 -17.18 -1.45
CA LYS A 30 26.51 -17.49 -0.74
C LYS A 30 25.97 -16.24 -0.05
N PHE A 31 25.03 -15.57 -0.71
CA PHE A 31 24.24 -14.52 -0.08
C PHE A 31 23.18 -15.15 0.84
N LYS A 32 23.29 -14.94 2.15
CA LYS A 32 22.23 -15.30 3.10
C LYS A 32 21.35 -14.08 3.36
N ILE A 33 20.33 -13.91 2.52
CA ILE A 33 19.31 -12.87 2.72
C ILE A 33 18.43 -13.29 3.89
N ASN A 34 18.68 -12.72 5.07
CA ASN A 34 17.80 -12.86 6.22
C ASN A 34 16.63 -11.87 6.10
N GLU A 35 15.77 -12.07 5.09
CA GLU A 35 14.54 -11.28 4.98
C GLU A 35 13.54 -11.76 6.04
N ARG A 36 13.33 -10.93 7.07
CA ARG A 36 12.15 -11.06 7.94
C ARG A 36 10.95 -10.53 7.17
N PHE A 37 10.42 -11.33 6.24
CA PHE A 37 9.14 -11.02 5.61
C PHE A 37 8.07 -10.97 6.71
N SER A 38 7.39 -9.82 6.79
CA SER A 38 6.29 -9.62 7.72
C SER A 38 5.06 -9.23 6.91
N PRO A 39 4.07 -10.13 6.74
CA PRO A 39 2.84 -9.85 6.02
C PRO A 39 2.18 -8.54 6.48
N ARG A 40 2.18 -8.31 7.79
CA ARG A 40 1.66 -7.07 8.41
C ARG A 40 2.35 -5.80 7.90
N HIS A 41 3.67 -5.83 7.74
CA HIS A 41 4.40 -4.65 7.23
C HIS A 41 4.10 -4.41 5.74
N ALA A 42 3.90 -5.47 4.96
CA ALA A 42 3.47 -5.35 3.57
C ALA A 42 2.08 -4.71 3.49
N ASP A 43 1.12 -5.18 4.29
CA ASP A 43 -0.23 -4.64 4.36
C ASP A 43 -0.24 -3.15 4.73
N ILE A 44 0.52 -2.76 5.76
CA ILE A 44 0.67 -1.35 6.15
C ILE A 44 1.27 -0.51 5.01
N SER A 45 2.22 -1.07 4.26
CA SER A 45 2.84 -0.37 3.12
C SER A 45 1.84 -0.13 1.99
N TRP A 46 0.93 -1.09 1.74
CA TRP A 46 -0.16 -0.91 0.79
C TRP A 46 -1.18 0.13 1.24
N VAL A 47 -1.58 0.10 2.52
CA VAL A 47 -2.48 1.11 3.09
C VAL A 47 -1.88 2.50 3.02
N ARG A 48 -0.59 2.67 3.34
CA ARG A 48 0.14 3.94 3.19
C ARG A 48 0.11 4.44 1.74
N SER A 49 0.40 3.55 0.80
CA SER A 49 0.43 3.89 -0.62
C SER A 49 -0.96 4.32 -1.12
N ALA A 50 -2.01 3.59 -0.72
CA ALA A 50 -3.39 3.93 -1.04
C ALA A 50 -3.81 5.28 -0.43
N TYR A 51 -3.46 5.52 0.84
CA TYR A 51 -3.73 6.77 1.53
C TYR A 51 -3.06 7.96 0.83
N LEU A 52 -1.80 7.83 0.41
CA LEU A 52 -1.07 8.87 -0.32
C LEU A 52 -1.64 9.12 -1.72
N ALA A 53 -2.05 8.06 -2.44
CA ALA A 53 -2.69 8.19 -3.74
C ALA A 53 -4.05 8.91 -3.61
N ALA A 54 -4.86 8.53 -2.63
CA ALA A 54 -6.13 9.18 -2.34
C ALA A 54 -5.95 10.64 -1.89
N PHE A 55 -4.94 10.94 -1.06
CA PHE A 55 -4.58 12.31 -0.70
C PHE A 55 -4.22 13.14 -1.93
N SER A 56 -3.33 12.61 -2.78
CA SER A 56 -2.88 13.32 -3.98
C SER A 56 -4.04 13.61 -4.93
N ALA A 57 -5.00 12.69 -5.05
CA ALA A 57 -6.16 12.85 -5.92
C ALA A 57 -7.26 13.75 -5.33
N LEU A 58 -7.64 13.52 -4.07
CA LEU A 58 -8.85 14.07 -3.45
C LEU A 58 -8.57 15.27 -2.54
N GLY A 59 -7.40 15.30 -1.90
CA GLY A 59 -6.92 16.40 -1.08
C GLY A 59 -7.28 16.38 0.40
N TRP A 60 -7.06 17.52 1.04
CA TRP A 60 -7.11 17.75 2.48
C TRP A 60 -8.50 17.52 3.05
N SER A 61 -9.55 17.99 2.35
CA SER A 61 -10.94 17.82 2.79
C SER A 61 -11.36 16.35 2.90
N TYR A 62 -10.72 15.47 2.12
CA TYR A 62 -10.90 14.04 2.27
C TYR A 62 -9.98 13.49 3.36
N ILE A 63 -8.68 13.73 3.24
CA ILE A 63 -7.67 12.96 3.98
C ILE A 63 -7.68 13.20 5.49
N TYR A 64 -8.21 14.35 5.94
CA TYR A 64 -8.34 14.72 7.35
C TYR A 64 -9.68 14.36 7.98
N ARG A 65 -10.57 13.69 7.26
CA ARG A 65 -11.84 13.21 7.84
C ARG A 65 -11.61 12.29 9.03
N SER A 66 -12.48 12.34 10.01
CA SER A 66 -12.41 11.51 11.22
C SER A 66 -12.54 10.02 10.92
N ALA A 67 -13.29 9.64 9.89
CA ALA A 67 -13.39 8.24 9.44
C ALA A 67 -12.02 7.62 9.07
N LEU A 68 -11.04 8.46 8.68
CA LEU A 68 -9.68 8.06 8.35
C LEU A 68 -8.71 8.10 9.55
N ASP A 69 -9.16 8.50 10.76
CA ASP A 69 -8.30 8.51 11.97
C ASP A 69 -7.64 7.15 12.23
N PRO A 70 -8.35 6.01 12.18
CA PRO A 70 -7.71 4.71 12.42
C PRO A 70 -6.58 4.42 11.44
N ILE A 71 -6.74 4.82 10.17
CA ILE A 71 -5.72 4.66 9.14
C ILE A 71 -4.53 5.57 9.44
N ARG A 72 -4.76 6.84 9.80
CA ARG A 72 -3.70 7.77 10.22
C ARG A 72 -2.91 7.23 11.40
N GLU A 73 -3.59 6.70 12.41
CA GLU A 73 -2.92 6.09 13.57
C GLU A 73 -2.09 4.88 13.19
N GLN A 74 -2.56 4.02 12.28
CA GLN A 74 -1.79 2.84 11.84
C GLN A 74 -0.53 3.22 11.06
N ILE A 75 -0.60 4.24 10.22
CA ILE A 75 0.53 4.56 9.34
C ILE A 75 1.64 5.34 10.05
N LYS A 76 1.43 5.82 11.29
CA LYS A 76 2.47 6.48 12.08
C LYS A 76 3.68 5.57 12.34
N PRO A 77 4.90 6.12 12.39
CA PRO A 77 6.08 5.37 12.81
C PRO A 77 5.88 4.73 14.19
N GLY A 78 6.21 3.45 14.33
CA GLY A 78 6.12 2.72 15.61
C GLY A 78 4.70 2.36 16.06
N SER A 79 3.68 2.58 15.23
CA SER A 79 2.30 2.25 15.60
C SER A 79 2.09 0.76 15.80
N SER A 80 1.47 0.39 16.91
CA SER A 80 0.98 -0.96 17.20
C SER A 80 -0.47 -1.16 16.75
N ALA A 81 -1.12 -0.12 16.21
CA ALA A 81 -2.51 -0.18 15.78
C ALA A 81 -2.72 -1.26 14.71
N THR A 82 -3.85 -1.93 14.80
CA THR A 82 -4.27 -2.97 13.86
C THR A 82 -5.54 -2.48 13.20
N LEU A 83 -5.52 -2.36 11.87
CA LEU A 83 -6.74 -2.07 11.13
C LEU A 83 -7.56 -3.33 10.93
N PRO A 84 -8.89 -3.19 10.82
CA PRO A 84 -9.72 -4.28 10.36
C PRO A 84 -9.39 -4.62 8.88
N PRO A 85 -9.83 -5.76 8.35
CA PRO A 85 -9.39 -6.28 7.04
C PRO A 85 -9.95 -5.46 5.86
N ILE A 86 -9.27 -4.37 5.53
CA ILE A 86 -9.63 -3.43 4.44
C ILE A 86 -8.79 -3.62 3.16
N ILE A 87 -7.98 -4.69 3.11
CA ILE A 87 -7.15 -5.04 1.95
C ILE A 87 -7.68 -6.32 1.32
N GLY A 88 -7.97 -6.27 0.03
CA GLY A 88 -8.26 -7.43 -0.81
C GLY A 88 -7.11 -7.72 -1.78
N PHE A 89 -7.00 -8.98 -2.20
CA PHE A 89 -6.03 -9.42 -3.19
C PHE A 89 -6.75 -10.08 -4.37
N ASN A 90 -6.41 -9.70 -5.60
CA ASN A 90 -7.00 -10.25 -6.80
C ASN A 90 -5.92 -10.53 -7.87
N ARG A 91 -5.65 -11.82 -8.12
CA ARG A 91 -4.67 -12.25 -9.14
C ARG A 91 -5.09 -11.95 -10.56
N GLY A 92 -6.38 -11.77 -10.82
CA GLY A 92 -6.92 -11.43 -12.14
C GLY A 92 -6.65 -9.99 -12.56
N HIS A 93 -6.19 -9.13 -11.64
CA HIS A 93 -5.77 -7.77 -11.96
C HIS A 93 -4.35 -7.76 -12.55
N GLY A 94 -4.12 -6.90 -13.55
CA GLY A 94 -2.77 -6.65 -14.08
C GLY A 94 -1.85 -6.02 -13.03
N ALA A 95 -0.56 -6.35 -13.07
CA ALA A 95 0.44 -5.81 -12.14
C ALA A 95 0.64 -4.28 -12.28
N ASP A 96 0.31 -3.74 -13.45
CA ASP A 96 0.39 -2.33 -13.82
C ASP A 96 -0.85 -1.51 -13.44
N ILE A 97 -1.93 -2.14 -12.96
CA ILE A 97 -3.15 -1.44 -12.59
C ILE A 97 -2.86 -0.38 -11.52
N ARG A 98 -3.30 0.84 -11.80
CA ARG A 98 -3.30 1.99 -10.89
C ARG A 98 -4.63 2.71 -11.04
N GLN A 99 -5.51 2.58 -10.05
CA GLN A 99 -6.87 3.08 -10.16
C GLN A 99 -7.37 3.59 -8.82
N ILE A 100 -8.08 4.72 -8.86
CA ILE A 100 -8.88 5.22 -7.75
C ILE A 100 -10.33 5.22 -8.22
N MET A 101 -11.23 4.65 -7.42
CA MET A 101 -12.67 4.60 -7.69
C MET A 101 -13.42 5.06 -6.46
N ILE A 102 -14.38 5.96 -6.63
CA ILE A 102 -15.38 6.28 -5.62
C ILE A 102 -16.55 5.32 -5.85
N VAL A 103 -16.65 4.29 -5.02
CA VAL A 103 -17.68 3.25 -5.14
C VAL A 103 -19.03 3.85 -4.75
N GLN A 104 -20.01 3.66 -5.61
CA GLN A 104 -21.40 4.08 -5.39
C GLN A 104 -22.32 2.87 -5.22
N GLU A 105 -22.01 1.75 -5.86
CA GLU A 105 -22.75 0.50 -5.71
C GLU A 105 -21.81 -0.72 -5.57
N PRO A 106 -22.16 -1.70 -4.72
CA PRO A 106 -23.32 -1.67 -3.81
C PRO A 106 -23.10 -0.70 -2.63
N GLU A 107 -24.20 -0.24 -2.03
CA GLU A 107 -24.16 0.73 -0.92
C GLU A 107 -23.39 0.20 0.29
N GLU A 108 -23.43 -1.11 0.55
CA GLU A 108 -22.63 -1.73 1.62
C GLU A 108 -21.11 -1.61 1.45
N LEU A 109 -20.66 -1.31 0.23
CA LEU A 109 -19.26 -1.08 -0.12
C LEU A 109 -18.98 0.36 -0.53
N SER A 110 -19.88 1.31 -0.24
CA SER A 110 -19.63 2.74 -0.44
C SER A 110 -18.31 3.12 0.24
N SER A 111 -17.31 3.45 -0.58
CA SER A 111 -15.92 3.61 -0.17
C SER A 111 -15.10 4.30 -1.26
N VAL A 112 -13.89 4.74 -0.91
CA VAL A 112 -12.85 5.07 -1.89
C VAL A 112 -11.96 3.85 -2.05
N VAL A 113 -12.03 3.21 -3.20
CA VAL A 113 -11.20 2.06 -3.56
C VAL A 113 -9.94 2.52 -4.27
N VAL A 114 -8.79 2.06 -3.79
CA VAL A 114 -7.49 2.27 -4.44
C VAL A 114 -6.90 0.92 -4.83
N ARG A 115 -6.63 0.74 -6.13
CA ARG A 115 -6.02 -0.46 -6.69
C ARG A 115 -4.58 -0.19 -7.11
N ILE A 116 -3.67 -1.04 -6.65
CA ILE A 116 -2.24 -0.98 -6.97
C ILE A 116 -1.79 -2.41 -7.28
N GLY A 117 -1.66 -2.73 -8.57
CA GLY A 117 -1.40 -4.09 -9.05
C GLY A 117 -2.50 -5.05 -8.61
N HIS A 118 -2.13 -6.11 -7.90
CA HIS A 118 -3.05 -7.12 -7.38
C HIS A 118 -3.76 -6.73 -6.09
N TYR A 119 -3.38 -5.60 -5.46
CA TYR A 119 -3.92 -5.18 -4.18
C TYR A 119 -5.02 -4.14 -4.35
N THR A 120 -6.09 -4.30 -3.58
CA THR A 120 -7.20 -3.37 -3.48
C THR A 120 -7.33 -2.93 -2.04
N VAL A 121 -7.24 -1.63 -1.78
CA VAL A 121 -7.43 -1.04 -0.45
C VAL A 121 -8.74 -0.27 -0.45
N PHE A 122 -9.58 -0.54 0.55
CA PHE A 122 -10.85 0.12 0.76
C PHE A 122 -10.69 1.19 1.84
N LEU A 123 -10.89 2.45 1.47
CA LEU A 123 -10.88 3.59 2.38
C LEU A 123 -12.31 4.07 2.61
N PRO A 124 -12.64 4.68 3.76
CA PRO A 124 -13.94 5.29 4.00
C PRO A 124 -14.35 6.24 2.88
N ASP A 125 -15.65 6.32 2.65
CA ASP A 125 -16.24 7.11 1.56
C ASP A 125 -16.11 8.63 1.76
N LEU A 126 -16.57 9.37 0.76
CA LEU A 126 -16.55 10.84 0.78
C LEU A 126 -17.69 11.44 1.60
N TRP A 127 -18.64 10.65 2.09
CA TRP A 127 -19.86 11.15 2.73
C TRP A 127 -19.99 10.72 4.19
N ASN A 128 -19.00 9.99 4.73
CA ASN A 128 -19.03 9.39 6.06
C ASN A 128 -20.29 8.53 6.25
N THR A 129 -20.73 7.82 5.21
CA THR A 129 -21.92 6.96 5.31
C THR A 129 -21.65 5.79 6.25
N ARG A 130 -20.40 5.35 6.35
CA ARG A 130 -19.97 4.22 7.17
C ARG A 130 -18.62 4.49 7.81
N ASN A 131 -18.43 3.94 9.00
CA ASN A 131 -17.11 3.92 9.62
C ASN A 131 -16.25 2.76 9.08
N LEU A 132 -14.96 2.76 9.40
CA LEU A 132 -14.00 1.78 8.89
C LEU A 132 -14.32 0.34 9.30
N GLU A 133 -14.89 0.16 10.51
CA GLU A 133 -15.24 -1.16 11.05
C GLU A 133 -16.42 -1.76 10.29
N GLU A 134 -17.47 -0.98 10.06
CA GLU A 134 -18.64 -1.37 9.25
C GLU A 134 -18.23 -1.75 7.81
N LEU A 135 -17.35 -0.94 7.20
CA LEU A 135 -16.82 -1.23 5.87
C LEU A 135 -16.04 -2.54 5.85
N ALA A 136 -15.16 -2.76 6.83
CA ALA A 136 -14.39 -3.98 6.93
C ALA A 136 -15.27 -5.22 7.17
N GLN A 137 -16.35 -5.09 7.94
CA GLN A 137 -17.33 -6.15 8.13
C GLN A 137 -18.07 -6.48 6.82
N SER A 138 -18.48 -5.48 6.04
CA SER A 138 -19.04 -5.70 4.70
C SER A 138 -18.06 -6.41 3.77
N ILE A 139 -16.79 -5.99 3.75
CA ILE A 139 -15.74 -6.64 2.94
C ILE A 139 -15.54 -8.09 3.40
N SER A 140 -15.53 -8.34 4.71
CA SER A 140 -15.28 -9.66 5.28
C SER A 140 -16.40 -10.64 4.93
N ARG A 141 -17.66 -10.17 4.93
CA ARG A 141 -18.83 -10.97 4.50
C ARG A 141 -18.77 -11.37 3.03
N LEU A 142 -18.12 -10.57 2.20
CA LEU A 142 -18.02 -10.77 0.75
C LEU A 142 -16.73 -11.47 0.31
N ARG A 143 -15.80 -11.70 1.24
CA ARG A 143 -14.51 -12.29 0.94
C ARG A 143 -14.68 -13.80 0.69
N ALA A 144 -14.18 -14.26 -0.45
CA ALA A 144 -14.08 -15.68 -0.76
C ALA A 144 -12.96 -16.35 0.07
N GLU A 145 -12.95 -17.68 0.10
CA GLU A 145 -11.96 -18.47 0.88
C GLU A 145 -10.51 -18.18 0.48
N ASP A 146 -10.27 -17.79 -0.78
CA ASP A 146 -8.95 -17.42 -1.32
C ASP A 146 -8.52 -15.98 -1.01
N GLY A 147 -9.37 -15.23 -0.29
CA GLY A 147 -9.14 -13.82 0.04
C GLY A 147 -9.53 -12.84 -1.08
N ALA A 148 -10.02 -13.34 -2.22
CA ALA A 148 -10.59 -12.49 -3.24
C ALA A 148 -11.88 -11.83 -2.75
N VAL A 149 -12.16 -10.63 -3.25
CA VAL A 149 -13.46 -9.98 -3.09
C VAL A 149 -14.15 -10.06 -4.46
N PRO A 150 -14.86 -11.16 -4.75
CA PRO A 150 -15.54 -11.35 -6.04
C PRO A 150 -16.78 -10.46 -6.07
N LEU A 151 -16.60 -9.19 -6.40
CA LEU A 151 -17.73 -8.29 -6.59
C LEU A 151 -17.52 -7.33 -7.75
N SER A 152 -18.59 -7.15 -8.52
CA SER A 152 -18.75 -6.01 -9.41
C SER A 152 -19.07 -4.79 -8.57
N MET A 153 -18.20 -3.78 -8.61
CA MET A 153 -18.44 -2.48 -8.00
C MET A 153 -18.65 -1.45 -9.10
N ASN A 154 -19.66 -0.61 -8.96
CA ASN A 154 -19.89 0.52 -9.82
C ASN A 154 -19.54 1.81 -9.08
N GLY A 155 -18.97 2.76 -9.80
CA GLY A 155 -18.55 4.01 -9.20
C GLY A 155 -17.86 4.93 -10.19
N LYS A 156 -17.49 6.10 -9.69
CA LYS A 156 -16.78 7.10 -10.47
C LYS A 156 -15.28 6.85 -10.41
N ILE A 157 -14.66 6.66 -11.56
CA ILE A 157 -13.19 6.60 -11.67
C ILE A 157 -12.62 7.99 -11.48
N VAL A 158 -11.62 8.08 -10.61
CA VAL A 158 -10.79 9.28 -10.42
C VAL A 158 -9.47 9.05 -11.17
N PRO A 159 -9.02 10.01 -12.00
CA PRO A 159 -7.74 9.89 -12.68
C PRO A 159 -6.60 9.61 -11.69
N TRP A 160 -5.70 8.69 -12.05
CA TRP A 160 -4.55 8.40 -11.21
C TRP A 160 -3.64 9.65 -11.11
N PRO A 161 -3.26 10.09 -9.91
CA PRO A 161 -2.50 11.32 -9.75
C PRO A 161 -1.04 11.12 -10.19
N THR A 162 -0.60 11.92 -11.17
CA THR A 162 0.82 12.08 -11.52
C THR A 162 1.47 13.28 -10.82
N LYS A 163 0.64 14.16 -10.25
CA LYS A 163 0.95 15.29 -9.39
C LYS A 163 -0.23 15.49 -8.41
N PRO A 164 -0.06 16.25 -7.31
CA PRO A 164 -1.19 16.59 -6.45
C PRO A 164 -2.28 17.34 -7.23
N MET A 165 -3.51 16.85 -7.16
CA MET A 165 -4.69 17.36 -7.87
C MET A 165 -5.70 18.04 -6.94
N TYR A 166 -5.83 17.52 -5.71
CA TYR A 166 -6.70 18.08 -4.67
C TYR A 166 -8.15 18.34 -5.14
N ALA A 167 -8.74 17.38 -5.85
CA ALA A 167 -9.98 17.56 -6.59
C ALA A 167 -11.16 18.11 -5.74
N LEU A 168 -11.19 17.82 -4.43
CA LEU A 168 -12.24 18.32 -3.54
C LEU A 168 -11.93 19.70 -2.93
N ASP A 169 -10.68 20.16 -2.96
CA ASP A 169 -10.25 21.43 -2.37
C ASP A 169 -10.15 22.57 -3.40
N THR A 170 -10.22 22.24 -4.69
CA THR A 170 -10.15 23.24 -5.78
C THR A 170 -11.39 24.12 -5.92
N LEU A 171 -12.45 23.85 -5.17
CA LEU A 171 -13.72 24.58 -5.22
C LEU A 171 -13.87 25.69 -4.16
N THR A 172 -12.80 26.02 -3.44
CA THR A 172 -12.79 27.18 -2.52
C THR A 172 -12.22 28.41 -3.24
N PRO A 173 -13.05 29.43 -3.57
CA PRO A 173 -12.55 30.73 -4.03
C PRO A 173 -11.86 31.52 -2.91
#